data_AF-A0A832IB33-F1
#
_entry.id   AF-A0A832IB33-F1
#
_cell.length_a   1.000
_cell.length_b   1.000
_cell.length_c   1.000
_cell.angle_alpha   90.00
_cell.angle_beta   90.00
_cell.angle_gamma   90.00
#
_symmetry.space_group_name_H-M   'P 1'
#
loop_
_entity.id
_entity.type
_entity.pdbx_description
1 polymer ?
#
loop_
_entity_poly.entity_id
_entity_poly.type
_entity_poly.pdbx_seq_one_letter_code
_entity_poly.pdbx_strand_id
1 'polypeptide(L)'
;MNKRGLKGKLMGSGILLAVSPIVILGLVAYFITASNIEKDTQAKTTAFAKSASHLIDTVLLSESVNMALQSRSVDVMEALLEVNSGTPGEKVAKLQEALNSMQVYVRDRYEFIFVADTKGNVIADSINGETKGINLSDRDYFRQAMGGNASLDNVVINKKTGNPNLIIAQPVITGDGGVVGVVGCALKVSFMADKLNEIKVGKTGYLYVVNKEGMFLIHPDEKRVLKTNIKVEKGMEKFAALIFSGKEGVGEYELKGVKKFAAF
;
A
#
# COMPACT_ATOMS: atom_id res chain seq x y z
N MET A 1 68.00 9.42 -27.81
CA MET A 1 67.45 10.76 -27.48
C MET A 1 66.73 11.33 -28.70
N ASN A 2 65.40 11.27 -28.71
CA ASN A 2 64.59 11.66 -29.86
C ASN A 2 64.45 13.20 -29.89
N LYS A 3 65.34 13.90 -30.61
CA LYS A 3 65.29 15.36 -30.75
C LYS A 3 64.15 15.75 -31.70
N ARG A 4 62.94 15.89 -31.16
CA ARG A 4 61.82 16.52 -31.90
C ARG A 4 62.23 17.94 -32.30
N GLY A 5 62.26 18.21 -33.62
CA GLY A 5 62.56 19.53 -34.18
C GLY A 5 61.55 20.60 -33.73
N LEU A 6 61.97 21.87 -33.74
CA LEU A 6 61.20 23.04 -33.24
C LEU A 6 59.74 23.06 -33.72
N LYS A 7 59.51 22.69 -34.99
CA LYS A 7 58.19 22.58 -35.63
C LYS A 7 57.25 21.61 -34.91
N GLY A 8 57.76 20.47 -34.44
CA GLY A 8 56.97 19.47 -33.71
C GLY A 8 56.57 19.94 -32.30
N LYS A 9 57.40 20.77 -31.65
CA LYS A 9 57.06 21.37 -30.34
C LYS A 9 55.96 22.43 -30.48
N LEU A 10 56.08 23.31 -31.49
CA LEU A 10 55.09 24.36 -31.78
C LEU A 10 53.72 23.79 -32.22
N MET A 11 53.72 22.76 -33.06
CA MET A 11 52.47 22.08 -33.45
C MET A 11 51.83 21.37 -32.26
N GLY A 12 52.63 20.71 -31.40
CA GLY A 12 52.12 20.05 -30.19
C GLY A 12 51.48 21.03 -29.20
N SER A 13 52.11 22.18 -28.93
CA SER A 13 51.55 23.19 -28.03
C SER A 13 50.28 23.84 -28.60
N GLY A 14 50.22 24.08 -29.91
CA GLY A 14 49.03 24.61 -30.58
C GLY A 14 47.84 23.66 -30.48
N ILE A 15 48.06 22.35 -30.68
CA ILE A 15 47.02 21.32 -30.52
C ILE A 15 46.55 21.24 -29.07
N LEU A 16 47.46 21.26 -28.09
CA LEU A 16 47.09 21.22 -26.67
C LEU A 16 46.26 22.44 -26.26
N LEU A 17 46.61 23.64 -26.73
CA LEU A 17 45.84 24.86 -26.50
C LEU A 17 44.45 24.84 -27.16
N ALA A 18 44.31 24.18 -28.31
CA ALA A 18 43.02 24.05 -28.99
C ALA A 18 42.13 22.97 -28.37
N VAL A 19 42.72 21.89 -27.83
CA VAL A 19 41.99 20.75 -27.24
C VAL A 19 41.61 21.02 -25.78
N SER A 20 42.42 21.75 -25.02
CA SER A 20 42.17 21.98 -23.60
C SER A 20 40.81 22.63 -23.30
N PRO A 21 40.30 23.63 -24.05
CA PRO A 21 39.00 24.23 -23.76
C PRO A 21 37.86 23.25 -24.02
N ILE A 22 37.99 22.39 -25.03
CA ILE A 22 36.98 21.36 -25.36
C ILE A 22 36.92 20.32 -24.25
N VAL A 23 38.07 19.87 -23.74
CA VAL A 23 38.13 18.92 -22.62
C VAL A 23 37.56 19.54 -21.34
N ILE A 24 37.92 20.80 -21.05
CA ILE A 24 37.40 21.52 -19.87
C ILE A 24 35.88 21.68 -19.98
N LEU A 25 35.37 22.13 -21.13
CA LEU A 25 33.93 22.28 -21.36
C LEU A 25 33.22 20.93 -21.27
N GLY A 26 33.80 19.86 -21.81
CA GLY A 26 33.26 18.51 -21.72
C GLY A 26 33.19 18.01 -20.28
N LEU A 27 34.24 18.23 -19.47
CA LEU A 27 34.26 17.88 -18.05
C LEU A 27 33.22 18.70 -17.26
N VAL A 28 33.14 20.01 -17.47
CA VAL A 28 32.16 20.88 -16.80
C VAL A 28 30.74 20.46 -17.16
N ALA A 29 30.46 20.23 -18.46
CA ALA A 29 29.18 19.73 -18.91
C ALA A 29 28.84 18.38 -18.27
N TYR A 30 29.80 17.45 -18.21
CA TYR A 30 29.62 16.16 -17.55
C TYR A 30 29.23 16.31 -16.07
N PHE A 31 29.92 17.14 -15.30
CA PHE A 31 29.61 17.34 -13.88
C PHE A 31 28.25 18.01 -13.66
N ILE A 32 27.90 19.00 -14.48
CA ILE A 32 26.59 19.66 -14.43
C ILE A 32 25.48 18.65 -14.76
N THR A 33 25.64 17.89 -15.84
CA THR A 33 24.66 16.88 -16.27
C THR A 33 24.50 15.78 -15.23
N ALA A 34 25.60 15.28 -14.66
CA ALA A 34 25.55 14.26 -13.61
C ALA A 34 24.76 14.75 -12.39
N SER A 35 25.04 15.96 -11.89
CA SER A 35 24.31 16.54 -10.76
C SER A 35 22.83 16.81 -11.07
N ASN A 36 22.52 17.27 -12.28
CA ASN A 36 21.14 17.50 -12.70
C ASN A 36 20.36 16.19 -12.83
N ILE A 37 20.97 15.12 -13.35
CA ILE A 37 20.35 13.79 -13.43
C ILE A 37 20.06 13.25 -12.03
N GLU A 38 20.99 13.41 -11.10
CA GLU A 38 20.80 12.98 -9.71
C GLU A 38 19.63 13.74 -9.05
N LYS A 39 19.59 15.07 -9.17
CA LYS A 39 18.50 15.90 -8.64
C LYS A 39 17.15 15.58 -9.27
N ASP A 40 17.11 15.40 -10.59
CA ASP A 40 15.89 15.03 -11.32
C ASP A 40 15.41 13.63 -10.93
N THR A 41 16.34 12.68 -10.75
CA THR A 41 16.03 11.34 -10.26
C THR A 41 15.44 11.40 -8.86
N GLN A 42 16.07 12.13 -7.94
CA GLN A 42 15.57 12.35 -6.58
C GLN A 42 14.16 12.96 -6.60
N ALA A 43 13.96 14.06 -7.32
CA ALA A 43 12.67 14.73 -7.40
C ALA A 43 11.57 13.80 -7.96
N LYS A 44 11.86 13.06 -9.03
CA LYS A 44 10.92 12.11 -9.64
C LYS A 44 10.62 10.94 -8.72
N THR A 45 11.62 10.33 -8.09
CA THR A 45 11.40 9.20 -7.17
C THR A 45 10.59 9.64 -5.94
N THR A 46 10.87 10.81 -5.38
CA THR A 46 10.04 11.39 -4.30
C THR A 46 8.62 11.67 -4.78
N ALA A 47 8.44 12.20 -6.00
CA ALA A 47 7.11 12.40 -6.56
C ALA A 47 6.34 11.08 -6.73
N PHE A 48 7.01 9.98 -7.14
CA PHE A 48 6.38 8.66 -7.19
C PHE A 48 5.99 8.14 -5.81
N ALA A 49 6.84 8.30 -4.79
CA ALA A 49 6.53 7.92 -3.41
C ALA A 49 5.32 8.71 -2.87
N LYS A 50 5.25 10.02 -3.13
CA LYS A 50 4.11 10.87 -2.76
C LYS A 50 2.83 10.47 -3.48
N SER A 51 2.89 10.23 -4.78
CA SER A 51 1.75 9.73 -5.55
C SER A 51 1.26 8.36 -5.05
N ALA A 52 2.19 7.48 -4.67
CA ALA A 52 1.86 6.18 -4.09
C ALA A 52 1.14 6.32 -2.74
N SER A 53 1.66 7.17 -1.84
CA SER A 53 1.01 7.47 -0.56
C SER A 53 -0.39 8.04 -0.77
N HIS A 54 -0.51 9.04 -1.65
CA HIS A 54 -1.80 9.66 -1.94
C HIS A 54 -2.80 8.68 -2.54
N LEU A 55 -2.34 7.76 -3.41
CA LEU A 55 -3.19 6.72 -3.98
C LEU A 55 -3.69 5.74 -2.90
N ILE A 56 -2.80 5.31 -1.99
CA ILE A 56 -3.20 4.46 -0.85
C ILE A 56 -4.24 5.18 0.00
N ASP A 57 -3.97 6.42 0.41
CA ASP A 57 -4.89 7.20 1.23
C ASP A 57 -6.24 7.37 0.54
N THR A 58 -6.24 7.66 -0.76
CA THR A 58 -7.44 7.82 -1.57
C THR A 58 -8.25 6.54 -1.64
N VAL A 59 -7.59 5.39 -1.87
CA VAL A 59 -8.31 4.12 -1.95
C VAL A 59 -8.84 3.72 -0.59
N LEU A 60 -8.05 3.80 0.48
CA LEU A 60 -8.52 3.50 1.84
C LEU A 60 -9.70 4.38 2.25
N LEU A 61 -9.65 5.68 1.92
CA LEU A 61 -10.76 6.59 2.15
C LEU A 61 -11.99 6.18 1.32
N SER A 62 -11.82 5.87 0.04
CA SER A 62 -12.92 5.42 -0.83
C SER A 62 -13.57 4.14 -0.31
N GLU A 63 -12.78 3.17 0.13
CA GLU A 63 -13.30 1.92 0.69
C GLU A 63 -13.97 2.13 2.05
N SER A 64 -13.43 3.02 2.88
CA SER A 64 -14.05 3.45 4.13
C SER A 64 -15.42 4.11 3.89
N VAL A 65 -15.53 4.97 2.88
CA VAL A 65 -16.80 5.59 2.46
C VAL A 65 -17.77 4.54 1.91
N ASN A 66 -17.31 3.60 1.08
CA ASN A 66 -18.16 2.52 0.58
C ASN A 66 -18.75 1.69 1.73
N MET A 67 -17.93 1.34 2.73
CA MET A 67 -18.41 0.63 3.92
C MET A 67 -19.35 1.47 4.78
N ALA A 68 -19.13 2.79 4.86
CA ALA A 68 -20.03 3.69 5.58
C ALA A 68 -21.41 3.82 4.89
N LEU A 69 -21.45 3.72 3.55
CA LEU A 69 -22.72 3.62 2.82
C LEU A 69 -23.44 2.31 3.11
N GLN A 70 -22.71 1.18 3.14
CA GLN A 70 -23.29 -0.11 3.53
C GLN A 70 -23.80 -0.10 4.97
N SER A 71 -23.08 0.54 5.90
CA SER A 71 -23.48 0.63 7.30
C SER A 71 -24.77 1.43 7.54
N ARG A 72 -25.13 2.29 6.58
CA ARG A 72 -26.37 3.09 6.59
C ARG A 72 -27.48 2.49 5.74
N SER A 73 -27.26 1.33 5.12
CA SER A 73 -28.27 0.68 4.30
C SER A 73 -29.41 0.13 5.17
N VAL A 74 -30.63 0.18 4.64
CA VAL A 74 -31.82 -0.32 5.33
C VAL A 74 -31.71 -1.83 5.58
N ASP A 75 -31.22 -2.60 4.60
CA ASP A 75 -31.10 -4.06 4.73
C ASP A 75 -30.12 -4.47 5.84
N VAL A 76 -28.98 -3.77 5.99
CA VAL A 76 -28.02 -4.03 7.08
C VAL A 76 -28.63 -3.65 8.44
N MET A 77 -29.26 -2.48 8.53
CA MET A 77 -29.89 -2.01 9.77
C MET A 77 -30.98 -2.97 10.22
N GLU A 78 -31.87 -3.37 9.32
CA GLU A 78 -32.98 -4.26 9.63
C GLU A 78 -32.53 -5.66 10.06
N ALA A 79 -31.54 -6.24 9.38
CA ALA A 79 -30.99 -7.54 9.75
C ALA A 79 -30.33 -7.52 11.14
N LEU A 80 -29.62 -6.44 11.48
CA LEU A 80 -29.00 -6.30 12.81
C LEU A 80 -30.04 -6.14 13.92
N LEU A 81 -31.10 -5.35 13.69
CA LEU A 81 -32.20 -5.20 14.65
C LEU A 81 -32.97 -6.53 14.85
N GLU A 82 -33.17 -7.31 13.77
CA GLU A 82 -33.78 -8.64 13.83
C GLU A 82 -32.97 -9.61 14.70
N VAL A 83 -31.65 -9.68 14.50
CA VAL A 83 -30.78 -10.55 15.30
C VAL A 83 -30.68 -10.10 16.75
N ASN A 84 -30.51 -8.80 16.99
CA ASN A 84 -30.36 -8.27 18.34
C ASN A 84 -31.65 -8.40 19.17
N SER A 85 -32.83 -8.48 18.53
CA SER A 85 -34.12 -8.72 19.20
C SER A 85 -34.48 -10.20 19.36
N GLY A 86 -33.67 -11.12 18.81
CA GLY A 86 -33.89 -12.56 18.91
C GLY A 86 -35.02 -13.08 18.02
N THR A 87 -35.40 -12.33 16.99
CA THR A 87 -36.49 -12.69 16.06
C THR A 87 -36.02 -13.63 14.92
N PRO A 88 -36.94 -14.34 14.23
CA PRO A 88 -36.60 -15.23 13.12
C PRO A 88 -35.88 -14.50 11.97
N GLY A 89 -34.91 -15.16 11.33
CA GLY A 89 -33.89 -14.53 10.47
C GLY A 89 -34.25 -14.23 9.01
N GLU A 90 -35.45 -13.73 8.72
CA GLU A 90 -35.87 -13.42 7.34
C GLU A 90 -35.04 -12.27 6.73
N LYS A 91 -34.86 -11.17 7.48
CA LYS A 91 -34.07 -10.01 7.04
C LYS A 91 -32.60 -10.38 6.92
N VAL A 92 -32.08 -11.22 7.82
CA VAL A 92 -30.71 -11.76 7.70
C VAL A 92 -30.55 -12.58 6.42
N ALA A 93 -31.53 -13.42 6.06
CA ALA A 93 -31.47 -14.20 4.82
C ALA A 93 -31.48 -13.30 3.57
N LYS A 94 -32.33 -12.27 3.57
CA LYS A 94 -32.35 -11.26 2.48
C LYS A 94 -31.02 -10.52 2.35
N LEU A 95 -30.42 -10.10 3.47
CA LEU A 95 -29.10 -9.47 3.47
C LEU A 95 -28.02 -10.41 2.93
N GLN A 96 -28.04 -11.69 3.32
CA GLN A 96 -27.11 -12.70 2.82
C GLN A 96 -27.19 -12.85 1.29
N GLU A 97 -28.39 -12.87 0.71
CA GLU A 97 -28.58 -12.93 -0.74
C GLU A 97 -28.06 -11.67 -1.44
N ALA A 98 -28.29 -10.50 -0.86
CA ALA A 98 -27.80 -9.24 -1.39
C ALA A 98 -26.26 -9.17 -1.39
N LEU A 99 -25.61 -9.57 -0.29
CA LEU A 99 -24.16 -9.63 -0.19
C LEU A 99 -23.55 -10.66 -1.16
N ASN A 100 -24.16 -11.85 -1.29
CA ASN A 100 -23.75 -12.86 -2.27
C ASN A 100 -23.82 -12.33 -3.70
N SER A 101 -24.90 -11.62 -4.04
CA SER A 101 -25.07 -11.00 -5.35
C SER A 101 -24.03 -9.90 -5.60
N MET A 102 -23.71 -9.13 -4.57
CA MET A 102 -22.68 -8.09 -4.63
C MET A 102 -21.29 -8.67 -4.89
N GLN A 103 -20.96 -9.83 -4.30
CA GLN A 103 -19.65 -10.48 -4.43
C GLN A 103 -19.23 -10.66 -5.89
N VAL A 104 -20.16 -10.93 -6.80
CA VAL A 104 -19.88 -11.10 -8.24
C VAL A 104 -19.14 -9.89 -8.82
N TYR A 105 -19.49 -8.68 -8.35
CA TYR A 105 -18.95 -7.42 -8.85
C TYR A 105 -17.71 -6.94 -8.10
N VAL A 106 -17.56 -7.36 -6.83
CA VAL A 106 -16.51 -6.83 -5.95
C VAL A 106 -15.42 -7.85 -5.62
N ARG A 107 -15.53 -9.10 -6.10
CA ARG A 107 -14.56 -10.19 -5.82
C ARG A 107 -13.12 -9.87 -6.19
N ASP A 108 -12.87 -8.98 -7.15
CA ASP A 108 -11.49 -8.62 -7.53
C ASP A 108 -10.88 -7.67 -6.48
N ARG A 109 -11.72 -6.95 -5.74
CA ARG A 109 -11.34 -5.95 -4.73
C ARG A 109 -11.37 -6.50 -3.32
N TYR A 110 -12.47 -7.15 -2.94
CA TYR A 110 -12.63 -7.73 -1.61
C TYR A 110 -12.53 -9.24 -1.66
N GLU A 111 -11.96 -9.81 -0.61
CA GLU A 111 -12.07 -11.23 -0.35
C GLU A 111 -13.50 -11.57 0.07
N PHE A 112 -14.06 -10.78 1.00
CA PHE A 112 -15.47 -10.78 1.36
C PHE A 112 -15.85 -9.49 2.08
N ILE A 113 -17.15 -9.23 2.16
CA ILE A 113 -17.81 -8.24 3.02
C ILE A 113 -18.56 -9.04 4.09
N PHE A 114 -18.63 -8.52 5.31
CA PHE A 114 -19.33 -9.16 6.41
C PHE A 114 -20.12 -8.15 7.24
N VAL A 115 -21.13 -8.65 7.94
CA VAL A 115 -21.90 -7.92 8.94
C VAL A 115 -21.90 -8.72 10.24
N ALA A 116 -21.58 -8.07 11.35
CA ALA A 116 -21.51 -8.68 12.67
C ALA A 116 -22.43 -7.97 13.67
N ASP A 117 -23.06 -8.76 14.55
CA ASP A 117 -23.93 -8.28 15.63
C ASP A 117 -23.14 -7.57 16.75
N THR A 118 -23.88 -7.03 17.73
CA THR A 118 -23.29 -6.35 18.91
C THR A 118 -22.40 -7.25 19.78
N LYS A 119 -22.54 -8.57 19.66
CA LYS A 119 -21.74 -9.58 20.37
C LYS A 119 -20.51 -10.01 19.57
N GLY A 120 -20.35 -9.50 18.35
CA GLY A 120 -19.26 -9.79 17.44
C GLY A 120 -19.46 -11.04 16.60
N ASN A 121 -20.64 -11.67 16.61
CA ASN A 121 -20.90 -12.81 15.73
C ASN A 121 -21.22 -12.32 14.33
N VAL A 122 -20.55 -12.86 13.32
CA VAL A 122 -20.92 -12.60 11.93
C VAL A 122 -22.30 -13.21 11.64
N ILE A 123 -23.22 -12.38 11.15
CA ILE A 123 -24.61 -12.76 10.84
C ILE A 123 -24.83 -13.02 9.35
N ALA A 124 -24.07 -12.32 8.50
CA ALA A 124 -24.12 -12.43 7.05
C ALA A 124 -22.75 -12.04 6.44
N ASP A 125 -22.44 -12.61 5.29
CA ASP A 125 -21.25 -12.24 4.51
C ASP A 125 -21.51 -12.32 3.00
N SER A 126 -20.53 -11.93 2.19
CA SER A 126 -20.62 -11.99 0.72
C SER A 126 -20.10 -13.30 0.11
N ILE A 127 -19.74 -14.28 0.94
CA ILE A 127 -19.17 -15.57 0.50
C ILE A 127 -20.05 -16.72 1.00
N ASN A 128 -21.35 -16.56 0.85
CA ASN A 128 -22.35 -17.59 1.10
C ASN A 128 -22.38 -18.12 2.54
N GLY A 129 -22.19 -17.23 3.52
CA GLY A 129 -22.26 -17.54 4.94
C GLY A 129 -21.06 -18.31 5.48
N GLU A 130 -19.96 -18.38 4.72
CA GLU A 130 -18.74 -19.10 5.08
C GLU A 130 -18.06 -18.61 6.37
N THR A 131 -18.37 -17.39 6.80
CA THR A 131 -17.85 -16.76 8.03
C THR A 131 -18.92 -16.62 9.11
N LYS A 132 -20.17 -17.03 8.84
CA LYS A 132 -21.27 -16.91 9.78
C LYS A 132 -20.97 -17.63 11.10
N GLY A 133 -21.23 -16.95 12.21
CA GLY A 133 -20.95 -17.46 13.56
C GLY A 133 -19.48 -17.33 14.02
N ILE A 134 -18.55 -16.89 13.17
CA ILE A 134 -17.23 -16.48 13.64
C ILE A 134 -17.40 -15.27 14.56
N ASN A 135 -16.78 -15.33 15.73
CA ASN A 135 -16.79 -14.23 16.68
C ASN A 135 -15.58 -13.32 16.49
N LEU A 136 -15.84 -12.01 16.39
CA LEU A 136 -14.86 -10.96 16.14
C LEU A 136 -14.64 -10.03 17.34
N SER A 137 -15.25 -10.33 18.51
CA SER A 137 -15.22 -9.45 19.68
C SER A 137 -13.80 -9.21 20.24
N ASP A 138 -12.89 -10.13 19.97
CA ASP A 138 -11.48 -10.04 20.36
C ASP A 138 -10.64 -9.14 19.42
N ARG A 139 -11.21 -8.70 18.29
CA ARG A 139 -10.51 -7.89 17.29
C ARG A 139 -10.55 -6.40 17.58
N ASP A 140 -9.41 -5.74 17.39
CA ASP A 140 -9.27 -4.30 17.64
C ASP A 140 -10.17 -3.47 16.74
N TYR A 141 -10.28 -3.81 15.44
CA TYR A 141 -11.18 -3.11 14.52
C TYR A 141 -12.64 -3.23 14.96
N PHE A 142 -13.05 -4.40 15.48
CA PHE A 142 -14.42 -4.62 15.93
C PHE A 142 -14.71 -3.77 17.17
N ARG A 143 -13.80 -3.76 18.16
CA ARG A 143 -13.95 -2.92 19.35
C ARG A 143 -14.00 -1.43 19.02
N GLN A 144 -13.17 -0.97 18.09
CA GLN A 144 -13.17 0.44 17.65
C GLN A 144 -14.48 0.81 16.96
N ALA A 145 -14.96 -0.06 16.06
CA ALA A 145 -16.27 0.11 15.40
C ALA A 145 -17.42 0.09 16.41
N MET A 146 -17.44 -0.85 17.37
CA MET A 146 -18.45 -0.85 18.43
C MET A 146 -18.39 0.39 19.33
N GLY A 147 -17.24 1.06 19.42
CA GLY A 147 -17.07 2.37 20.05
C GLY A 147 -17.57 3.56 19.22
N GLY A 148 -18.17 3.32 18.05
CA GLY A 148 -18.73 4.35 17.17
C GLY A 148 -17.74 4.95 16.16
N ASN A 149 -16.53 4.40 16.03
CA ASN A 149 -15.49 4.94 15.15
C ASN A 149 -15.22 4.01 13.96
N ALA A 150 -15.08 4.58 12.77
CA ALA A 150 -14.49 3.86 11.64
C ALA A 150 -13.11 3.32 12.03
N SER A 151 -12.79 2.10 11.62
CA SER A 151 -11.52 1.47 11.96
C SER A 151 -10.88 0.78 10.76
N LEU A 152 -9.56 0.73 10.80
CA LEU A 152 -8.68 0.09 9.85
C LEU A 152 -7.76 -0.84 10.65
N ASP A 153 -7.81 -2.14 10.37
CA ASP A 153 -6.85 -3.08 10.97
C ASP A 153 -5.52 -3.07 10.22
N ASN A 154 -4.49 -3.70 10.77
CA ASN A 154 -3.27 -4.00 10.04
C ASN A 154 -3.51 -5.07 8.97
N VAL A 155 -2.59 -5.18 8.01
CA VAL A 155 -2.60 -6.30 7.07
C VAL A 155 -2.36 -7.61 7.83
N VAL A 156 -3.25 -8.57 7.64
CA VAL A 156 -3.17 -9.90 8.26
C VAL A 156 -3.33 -10.99 7.21
N ILE A 157 -2.80 -12.18 7.50
CA ILE A 157 -3.07 -13.36 6.69
C ILE A 157 -4.43 -13.92 7.11
N ASN A 158 -5.35 -14.03 6.15
CA ASN A 158 -6.55 -14.79 6.35
C ASN A 158 -6.20 -16.27 6.53
N LYS A 159 -6.53 -16.83 7.70
CA LYS A 159 -6.23 -18.24 8.02
C LYS A 159 -6.91 -19.24 7.09
N LYS A 160 -8.04 -18.86 6.48
CA LYS A 160 -8.81 -19.75 5.60
C LYS A 160 -8.24 -19.80 4.19
N THR A 161 -7.95 -18.64 3.60
CA THR A 161 -7.48 -18.55 2.21
C THR A 161 -5.97 -18.48 2.07
N GLY A 162 -5.25 -18.14 3.15
CA GLY A 162 -3.81 -17.91 3.13
C GLY A 162 -3.40 -16.56 2.52
N ASN A 163 -4.38 -15.74 2.10
CA ASN A 163 -4.12 -14.47 1.43
C ASN A 163 -3.98 -13.30 2.43
N PRO A 164 -3.09 -12.34 2.16
CA PRO A 164 -3.02 -11.11 2.94
C PRO A 164 -4.19 -10.18 2.60
N ASN A 165 -4.88 -9.69 3.64
CA ASN A 165 -5.95 -8.72 3.51
C ASN A 165 -5.88 -7.64 4.60
N LEU A 166 -6.62 -6.56 4.37
CA LEU A 166 -6.76 -5.41 5.26
C LEU A 166 -8.24 -5.27 5.63
N ILE A 167 -8.56 -5.18 6.92
CA ILE A 167 -9.95 -5.01 7.35
C ILE A 167 -10.28 -3.53 7.47
N ILE A 168 -11.36 -3.12 6.81
CA ILE A 168 -12.01 -1.81 7.01
C ILE A 168 -13.36 -2.10 7.66
N ALA A 169 -13.62 -1.49 8.82
CA ALA A 169 -14.84 -1.71 9.56
C ALA A 169 -15.52 -0.38 9.94
N GLN A 170 -16.84 -0.37 9.83
CA GLN A 170 -17.70 0.79 10.09
C GLN A 170 -18.81 0.41 11.08
N PRO A 171 -19.09 1.28 12.07
CA PRO A 171 -20.25 1.09 12.93
C PRO A 171 -21.55 1.22 12.15
N VAL A 172 -22.52 0.40 12.53
CA VAL A 172 -23.92 0.61 12.17
C VAL A 172 -24.59 1.33 13.33
N ILE A 173 -24.95 2.60 13.10
CA ILE A 173 -25.48 3.51 14.13
C ILE A 173 -26.95 3.79 13.86
N THR A 174 -27.80 3.57 14.85
CA THR A 174 -29.24 3.90 14.82
C THR A 174 -29.46 5.41 14.93
N GLY A 175 -30.68 5.86 14.61
CA GLY A 175 -31.02 7.29 14.64
C GLY A 175 -30.92 7.96 16.02
N ASP A 176 -30.95 7.16 17.09
CA ASP A 176 -30.75 7.58 18.49
C ASP A 176 -29.27 7.54 18.94
N GLY A 177 -28.35 7.16 18.04
CA GLY A 177 -26.91 7.11 18.31
C GLY A 177 -26.39 5.78 18.85
N GLY A 178 -27.24 4.76 19.00
CA GLY A 178 -26.83 3.41 19.42
C GLY A 178 -26.05 2.66 18.35
N VAL A 179 -24.97 1.95 18.72
CA VAL A 179 -24.27 1.05 17.80
C VAL A 179 -24.92 -0.34 17.86
N VAL A 180 -25.51 -0.78 16.75
CA VAL A 180 -26.24 -2.07 16.67
C VAL A 180 -25.46 -3.18 15.96
N GLY A 181 -24.25 -2.89 15.52
CA GLY A 181 -23.35 -3.86 14.91
C GLY A 181 -22.26 -3.19 14.08
N VAL A 182 -21.59 -4.01 13.29
CA VAL A 182 -20.45 -3.60 12.46
C VAL A 182 -20.63 -4.17 11.06
N VAL A 183 -20.38 -3.35 10.04
CA VAL A 183 -20.11 -3.82 8.68
C VAL A 183 -18.62 -3.69 8.40
N GLY A 184 -18.05 -4.64 7.68
CA GLY A 184 -16.66 -4.51 7.25
C GLY A 184 -16.36 -5.28 5.98
N CYS A 185 -15.21 -4.99 5.40
CA CYS A 185 -14.68 -5.72 4.26
C CYS A 185 -13.24 -6.18 4.53
N ALA A 186 -12.92 -7.34 3.96
CA ALA A 186 -11.56 -7.83 3.81
C ALA A 186 -11.01 -7.37 2.45
N LEU A 187 -10.35 -6.22 2.43
CA LEU A 187 -9.73 -5.65 1.22
C LEU A 187 -8.49 -6.46 0.85
N LYS A 188 -8.41 -6.93 -0.39
CA LYS A 188 -7.27 -7.71 -0.87
C LYS A 188 -6.02 -6.84 -0.96
N VAL A 189 -4.90 -7.32 -0.43
CA VAL A 189 -3.61 -6.67 -0.64
C VAL A 189 -3.18 -6.72 -2.11
N SER A 190 -3.55 -7.77 -2.85
CA SER A 190 -3.27 -7.87 -4.29
C SER A 190 -3.92 -6.73 -5.07
N PHE A 191 -5.15 -6.34 -4.73
CA PHE A 191 -5.82 -5.19 -5.34
C PHE A 191 -5.05 -3.88 -5.08
N MET A 192 -4.50 -3.70 -3.88
CA MET A 192 -3.62 -2.56 -3.56
C MET A 192 -2.30 -2.60 -4.31
N ALA A 193 -1.71 -3.79 -4.43
CA ALA A 193 -0.49 -3.99 -5.22
C ALA A 193 -0.73 -3.63 -6.69
N ASP A 194 -1.84 -4.07 -7.27
CA ASP A 194 -2.22 -3.76 -8.65
C ASP A 194 -2.42 -2.26 -8.87
N LYS A 195 -3.09 -1.58 -7.94
CA LYS A 195 -3.25 -0.11 -7.97
C LYS A 195 -1.90 0.62 -7.92
N LEU A 196 -0.99 0.19 -7.04
CA LEU A 196 0.36 0.77 -7.01
C LEU A 196 1.16 0.46 -8.28
N ASN A 197 0.97 -0.73 -8.87
CA ASN A 197 1.64 -1.13 -10.11
C ASN A 197 1.18 -0.33 -11.35
N GLU A 198 0.06 0.40 -11.28
CA GLU A 198 -0.34 1.37 -12.31
C GLU A 198 0.64 2.57 -12.37
N ILE A 199 1.30 2.91 -11.25
CA ILE A 199 2.34 3.94 -11.21
C ILE A 199 3.65 3.34 -11.71
N LYS A 200 3.98 3.59 -12.98
CA LYS A 200 5.22 3.10 -13.60
C LYS A 200 6.43 3.94 -13.21
N VAL A 201 7.33 3.37 -12.41
CA VAL A 201 8.61 3.98 -12.02
C VAL A 201 9.71 3.58 -13.02
N GLY A 202 9.87 4.38 -14.07
CA GLY A 202 10.82 4.07 -15.14
C GLY A 202 10.53 2.72 -15.80
N LYS A 203 11.58 1.96 -16.14
CA LYS A 203 11.46 0.64 -16.78
C LYS A 203 11.49 -0.54 -15.80
N THR A 204 12.17 -0.38 -14.67
CA THR A 204 12.49 -1.48 -13.73
C THR A 204 12.15 -1.14 -12.27
N GLY A 205 11.71 0.10 -12.00
CA GLY A 205 11.31 0.53 -10.68
C GLY A 205 9.94 0.00 -10.30
N TYR A 206 9.68 -0.02 -9.00
CA TYR A 206 8.43 -0.49 -8.42
C TYR A 206 8.21 0.19 -7.07
N LEU A 207 6.97 0.14 -6.60
CA LEU A 207 6.55 0.66 -5.30
C LEU A 207 6.31 -0.50 -4.34
N TYR A 208 6.48 -0.23 -3.05
CA TYR A 208 6.13 -1.15 -1.98
C TYR A 208 5.77 -0.36 -0.73
N VAL A 209 5.09 -1.02 0.20
CA VAL A 209 4.67 -0.46 1.48
C VAL A 209 5.18 -1.35 2.60
N VAL A 210 5.71 -0.74 3.64
CA VAL A 210 6.16 -1.43 4.86
C VAL A 210 5.44 -0.85 6.08
N ASN A 211 5.25 -1.65 7.12
CA ASN A 211 4.78 -1.16 8.41
C ASN A 211 5.92 -0.52 9.22
N LYS A 212 5.59 0.00 10.41
CA LYS A 212 6.55 0.63 11.34
C LYS A 212 7.64 -0.35 11.81
N GLU A 213 7.34 -1.64 11.78
CA GLU A 213 8.28 -2.70 12.12
C GLU A 213 9.22 -3.07 10.96
N GLY A 214 8.92 -2.62 9.73
CA GLY A 214 9.66 -2.91 8.50
C GLY A 214 9.22 -4.15 7.74
N MET A 215 8.11 -4.76 8.14
CA MET A 215 7.49 -5.85 7.40
C MET A 215 6.84 -5.32 6.12
N PHE A 216 7.03 -5.99 4.98
CA PHE A 216 6.29 -5.64 3.77
C PHE A 216 4.80 -5.90 3.93
N LEU A 217 4.00 -4.86 3.70
CA LEU A 217 2.54 -4.91 3.65
C LEU A 217 2.04 -5.07 2.23
N ILE A 218 2.67 -4.37 1.28
CA ILE A 218 2.36 -4.44 -0.15
C ILE A 218 3.70 -4.52 -0.90
N HIS A 219 3.83 -5.47 -1.80
CA HIS A 219 5.04 -5.65 -2.61
C HIS A 219 4.70 -6.33 -3.96
N PRO A 220 5.37 -6.00 -5.08
CA PRO A 220 5.09 -6.63 -6.38
C PRO A 220 5.32 -8.14 -6.41
N ASP A 221 6.25 -8.62 -5.59
CA ASP A 221 6.42 -10.04 -5.26
C ASP A 221 5.62 -10.37 -3.99
N GLU A 222 4.46 -10.99 -4.17
CA GLU A 222 3.53 -11.38 -3.09
C GLU A 222 4.18 -12.31 -2.07
N LYS A 223 5.22 -13.07 -2.44
CA LYS A 223 5.92 -13.98 -1.53
C LYS A 223 6.66 -13.24 -0.41
N ARG A 224 6.83 -11.92 -0.52
CA ARG A 224 7.50 -11.07 0.48
C ARG A 224 6.51 -10.44 1.45
N VAL A 225 5.24 -10.31 1.09
CA VAL A 225 4.19 -9.71 1.92
C VAL A 225 4.03 -10.52 3.21
N LEU A 226 4.13 -9.85 4.35
CA LEU A 226 4.12 -10.40 5.71
C LEU A 226 5.16 -11.51 6.00
N LYS A 227 6.18 -11.66 5.14
CA LYS A 227 7.22 -12.69 5.27
C LYS A 227 8.64 -12.13 5.31
N THR A 228 8.86 -10.95 4.73
CA THR A 228 10.18 -10.33 4.67
C THR A 228 10.17 -8.97 5.37
N ASN A 229 11.21 -8.71 6.17
CA ASN A 229 11.39 -7.46 6.88
C ASN A 229 12.64 -6.73 6.38
N ILE A 230 12.49 -5.47 5.98
CA ILE A 230 13.57 -4.67 5.39
C ILE A 230 14.73 -4.40 6.35
N LYS A 231 14.51 -4.48 7.67
CA LYS A 231 15.55 -4.25 8.69
C LYS A 231 16.58 -5.38 8.75
N VAL A 232 16.21 -6.58 8.29
CA VAL A 232 17.07 -7.78 8.31
C VAL A 232 17.36 -8.34 6.92
N GLU A 233 16.84 -7.70 5.87
CA GLU A 233 17.13 -8.07 4.49
C GLU A 233 18.55 -7.60 4.14
N LYS A 234 19.40 -8.55 3.74
CA LYS A 234 20.80 -8.28 3.41
C LYS A 234 20.93 -7.19 2.35
N GLY A 235 21.64 -6.12 2.71
CA GLY A 235 21.92 -4.96 1.85
C GLY A 235 20.89 -3.83 1.95
N MET A 236 19.83 -3.99 2.75
CA MET A 236 18.83 -2.95 3.03
C MET A 236 18.99 -2.31 4.42
N GLU A 237 19.90 -2.78 5.27
CA GLU A 237 19.96 -2.44 6.70
C GLU A 237 20.15 -0.93 6.94
N LYS A 238 21.08 -0.31 6.18
CA LYS A 238 21.32 1.13 6.24
C LYS A 238 20.14 1.94 5.71
N PHE A 239 19.51 1.45 4.63
CA PHE A 239 18.36 2.11 4.04
C PHE A 239 17.11 2.01 4.91
N ALA A 240 16.92 0.88 5.58
CA ALA A 240 15.88 0.70 6.60
C ALA A 240 16.06 1.72 7.72
N ALA A 241 17.28 1.92 8.23
CA ALA A 241 17.55 2.94 9.25
C ALA A 241 17.17 4.37 8.80
N LEU A 242 17.33 4.69 7.50
CA LEU A 242 16.88 5.97 6.94
C LEU A 242 15.35 6.08 6.93
N ILE A 243 14.63 5.05 6.47
CA ILE A 243 13.15 5.02 6.49
C ILE A 243 12.62 5.26 7.91
N PHE A 244 13.19 4.57 8.91
CA PHE A 244 12.72 4.66 10.30
C PHE A 244 13.24 5.88 11.06
N SER A 245 13.96 6.79 10.40
CA SER A 245 14.28 8.11 10.96
C SER A 245 13.07 9.07 10.98
N GLY A 246 11.96 8.68 10.34
CA GLY A 246 10.69 9.40 10.38
C GLY A 246 10.62 10.64 9.49
N LYS A 247 11.49 10.75 8.50
CA LYS A 247 11.54 11.87 7.55
C LYS A 247 11.36 11.36 6.12
N GLU A 248 10.77 12.19 5.26
CA GLU A 248 10.85 11.94 3.81
C GLU A 248 12.32 11.98 3.37
N GLY A 249 12.71 11.11 2.44
CA GLY A 249 14.08 11.03 2.01
C GLY A 249 14.32 10.21 0.77
N VAL A 250 15.59 10.16 0.38
CA VAL A 250 16.08 9.23 -0.63
C VAL A 250 17.29 8.49 -0.08
N GLY A 251 17.51 7.29 -0.58
CA GLY A 251 18.66 6.50 -0.24
C GLY A 251 18.95 5.44 -1.29
N GLU A 252 20.18 4.96 -1.23
CA GLU A 252 20.65 3.85 -2.05
C GLU A 252 20.77 2.59 -1.20
N TYR A 253 20.52 1.45 -1.82
CA TYR A 253 20.74 0.14 -1.22
C TYR A 253 21.13 -0.87 -2.31
N GLU A 254 21.68 -2.00 -1.90
CA GLU A 254 22.03 -3.07 -2.82
C GLU A 254 21.22 -4.31 -2.48
N LEU A 255 20.39 -4.77 -3.41
CA LEU A 255 19.57 -5.96 -3.20
C LEU A 255 20.04 -7.04 -4.17
N LYS A 256 20.56 -8.14 -3.63
CA LYS A 256 21.07 -9.29 -4.41
C LYS A 256 22.09 -8.89 -5.49
N GLY A 257 23.03 -8.00 -5.15
CA GLY A 257 24.06 -7.54 -6.09
C GLY A 257 23.63 -6.39 -7.01
N VAL A 258 22.37 -5.93 -6.92
CA VAL A 258 21.84 -4.86 -7.76
C VAL A 258 21.69 -3.59 -6.93
N LYS A 259 22.43 -2.54 -7.32
CA LYS A 259 22.27 -1.20 -6.73
C LYS A 259 20.90 -0.62 -7.09
N LYS A 260 20.23 -0.04 -6.10
CA LYS A 260 18.90 0.54 -6.19
C LYS A 260 18.90 1.91 -5.55
N PHE A 261 18.11 2.80 -6.13
CA PHE A 261 17.79 4.12 -5.62
C PHE A 261 16.31 4.12 -5.23
N ALA A 262 15.97 4.63 -4.05
CA ALA A 262 14.59 4.69 -3.58
C ALA A 262 14.32 5.97 -2.79
N ALA A 263 13.06 6.40 -2.84
CA ALA A 263 12.50 7.44 -1.99
C ALA A 263 11.49 6.84 -1.02
N PHE A 264 11.31 7.49 0.12
CA PHE A 264 10.38 7.13 1.18
C PHE A 264 9.83 8.38 1.87
#